data_AF-A0A1E3AXF7-F1
#
_entry.id   AF-A0A1E3AXF7-F1
#
_cell.length_a   1.000
_cell.length_b   1.000
_cell.length_c   1.000
_cell.angle_alpha   90.00
_cell.angle_beta   90.00
_cell.angle_gamma   90.00
#
_symmetry.space_group_name_H-M   'P 1'
#
loop_
_entity.id
_entity.type
_entity.pdbx_description
1 polymer ?
#
loop_
_entity_poly.entity_id
_entity_poly.type
_entity_poly.pdbx_seq_one_letter_code
_entity_poly.pdbx_strand_id
1 'polypeptide(L)'
;MENRLYTVLSCLWRNTVLKYYRGYLKNKELKYWEERIKHFGWKNRNKTFYVIRRRDAYCGIFSIYMTTLARIDEALKNGFIPVVDMQNSFNIYLNKKKIGKENAWEYYFEQPMGYTLSDINKSKNVIIGSGAVPQMFPYLDVSFLLGKTGDFEYWKALAKKYLRINDKVKEYAEKERNRLFSKDEKILGVKCRGTDYIKECPKNHPIQPGILEIINESERIFKEYNCNKIFLVTEDREYYEAFQKKFGEVLVIYEDDFVDYKEGSVGKALYEQSKNMYEEGLKYLTTTLLLSGCNCLCAGCVSATVGALLMTEGYEYLYLFDLGIY
;
A
#
# COMPACT_ATOMS: atom_id res chain seq x y z
N MET A 1 15.47 -36.92 -40.83
CA MET A 1 16.10 -35.61 -41.13
C MET A 1 15.30 -34.43 -40.60
N GLU A 2 13.96 -34.47 -40.61
CA GLU A 2 13.07 -33.38 -40.13
C GLU A 2 13.33 -32.92 -38.68
N ASN A 3 13.63 -33.85 -37.77
CA ASN A 3 13.81 -33.53 -36.34
C ASN A 3 15.08 -32.70 -36.05
N ARG A 4 16.15 -32.88 -36.84
CA ARG A 4 17.39 -32.08 -36.70
C ARG A 4 17.22 -30.67 -37.27
N LEU A 5 16.57 -30.54 -38.42
CA LEU A 5 16.31 -29.23 -39.04
C LEU A 5 15.40 -28.37 -38.14
N TYR A 6 14.33 -28.95 -37.59
CA TYR A 6 13.48 -28.28 -36.62
C TYR A 6 14.26 -27.84 -35.37
N THR A 7 15.12 -28.70 -34.81
CA THR A 7 15.92 -28.37 -33.63
C THR A 7 16.87 -27.20 -33.89
N VAL A 8 17.54 -27.19 -35.05
CA VAL A 8 18.45 -26.10 -35.44
C VAL A 8 17.69 -24.80 -35.68
N LEU A 9 16.57 -24.84 -36.43
CA LEU A 9 15.75 -23.66 -36.68
C LEU A 9 15.11 -23.10 -35.40
N SER A 10 14.64 -23.97 -34.50
CA SER A 10 14.11 -23.59 -33.19
C SER A 10 15.18 -22.96 -32.29
N CYS A 11 16.40 -23.52 -32.31
CA CYS A 11 17.55 -22.96 -31.58
C CYS A 11 17.93 -21.57 -32.12
N LEU A 12 18.05 -21.42 -33.44
CA LEU A 12 18.34 -20.15 -34.09
C LEU A 12 17.24 -19.11 -33.80
N TRP A 13 15.97 -19.49 -33.94
CA TRP A 13 14.82 -18.62 -33.64
C TRP A 13 14.82 -18.14 -32.19
N ARG A 14 15.04 -19.04 -31.22
CA ARG A 14 15.13 -18.71 -29.78
C ARG A 14 16.31 -17.78 -29.46
N ASN A 15 17.46 -18.01 -30.08
CA ASN A 15 18.70 -17.31 -29.76
C ASN A 15 18.94 -16.03 -30.57
N THR A 16 18.18 -15.78 -31.63
CA THR A 16 18.30 -14.57 -32.47
C THR A 16 17.02 -13.74 -32.46
N VAL A 17 16.01 -14.13 -33.24
CA VAL A 17 14.80 -13.32 -33.46
C VAL A 17 13.97 -13.16 -32.19
N LEU A 18 13.70 -14.25 -31.46
CA LEU A 18 12.97 -14.15 -30.18
C LEU A 18 13.75 -13.37 -29.13
N LYS A 19 15.08 -13.56 -29.05
CA LYS A 19 15.93 -12.81 -28.12
C LYS A 19 15.92 -11.32 -28.44
N TYR A 20 16.06 -10.96 -29.72
CA TYR A 20 15.99 -9.58 -30.19
C TYR A 20 14.61 -8.97 -29.94
N TYR A 21 13.54 -9.69 -30.28
CA TYR A 21 12.16 -9.25 -30.06
C TYR A 21 11.86 -9.04 -28.56
N ARG A 22 12.28 -9.97 -27.69
CA ARG A 22 12.18 -9.81 -26.23
C ARG A 22 12.98 -8.61 -25.74
N GLY A 23 14.18 -8.39 -26.26
CA GLY A 23 15.01 -7.22 -25.96
C GLY A 23 14.34 -5.91 -26.40
N TYR A 24 13.76 -5.88 -27.60
CA TYR A 24 13.00 -4.74 -28.11
C TYR A 24 11.78 -4.44 -27.24
N LEU A 25 10.99 -5.45 -26.88
CA LEU A 25 9.84 -5.29 -25.98
C LEU A 25 10.27 -4.77 -24.61
N LYS A 26 11.34 -5.32 -24.03
CA LYS A 26 11.90 -4.86 -22.74
C LYS A 26 12.36 -3.41 -22.82
N ASN A 27 13.05 -3.01 -23.90
CA ASN A 27 13.49 -1.63 -24.09
C ASN A 27 12.30 -0.68 -24.29
N LYS A 28 11.26 -1.10 -25.01
CA LYS A 28 10.03 -0.34 -25.18
C LYS A 28 9.31 -0.14 -23.83
N GLU A 29 9.28 -1.17 -22.99
CA GLU A 29 8.74 -1.09 -21.64
C GLU A 29 9.55 -0.14 -20.76
N LEU A 30 10.89 -0.25 -20.75
CA LEU A 30 11.77 0.65 -19.99
C LEU A 30 11.53 2.11 -20.39
N LYS A 31 11.50 2.42 -21.69
CA LYS A 31 11.20 3.76 -22.21
C LYS A 31 9.79 4.27 -21.83
N TYR A 32 8.81 3.38 -21.68
CA TYR A 32 7.47 3.78 -21.23
C TYR A 32 7.47 4.25 -19.77
N TRP A 33 8.35 3.69 -18.95
CA TRP A 33 8.49 4.02 -17.53
C TRP A 33 9.47 5.15 -17.25
N GLU A 34 10.25 5.58 -18.24
CA GLU A 34 11.07 6.80 -18.14
C GLU A 34 10.20 8.06 -18.04
N GLU A 35 10.72 9.02 -17.27
CA GLU A 35 10.13 10.34 -17.16
C GLU A 35 10.23 11.08 -18.50
N ARG A 36 9.17 11.81 -18.86
CA ARG A 36 9.12 12.55 -20.12
C ARG A 36 8.15 13.73 -20.07
N ILE A 37 8.47 14.77 -20.82
CA ILE A 37 7.59 15.92 -21.00
C ILE A 37 6.64 15.66 -22.17
N LYS A 38 5.37 16.08 -22.00
CA LYS A 38 4.32 16.04 -23.01
C LYS A 38 3.56 17.35 -23.07
N HIS A 39 3.16 17.69 -24.29
CA HIS A 39 2.31 18.84 -24.61
C HIS A 39 1.06 18.31 -25.30
N PHE A 40 -0.03 18.14 -24.55
CA PHE A 40 -1.27 17.56 -25.10
C PHE A 40 -2.20 18.61 -25.69
N GLY A 41 -1.98 19.89 -25.40
CA GLY A 41 -2.76 20.99 -25.95
C GLY A 41 -2.32 22.34 -25.38
N TRP A 42 -3.26 23.29 -25.31
CA TRP A 42 -2.99 24.66 -24.90
C TRP A 42 -3.70 25.11 -23.61
N LYS A 43 -4.44 24.22 -22.92
CA LYS A 43 -5.07 24.55 -21.63
C LYS A 43 -4.02 24.66 -20.51
N ASN A 44 -4.37 25.33 -19.41
CA ASN A 44 -3.56 25.41 -18.18
C ASN A 44 -2.10 25.87 -18.42
N ARG A 45 -1.90 26.88 -19.28
CA ARG A 45 -0.55 27.29 -19.74
C ARG A 45 0.40 27.71 -18.61
N ASN A 46 -0.14 28.19 -17.50
CA ASN A 46 0.57 28.65 -16.32
C ASN A 46 0.77 27.56 -15.25
N LYS A 47 0.37 26.32 -15.52
CA LYS A 47 0.53 25.18 -14.62
C LYS A 47 1.44 24.13 -15.26
N THR A 48 2.14 23.40 -14.42
CA THR A 48 2.88 22.19 -14.80
C THR A 48 2.32 21.04 -13.98
N PHE A 49 1.80 20.02 -14.66
CA PHE A 49 1.28 18.82 -13.99
C PHE A 49 2.35 17.74 -13.94
N TYR A 50 2.45 17.05 -12.82
CA TYR A 50 3.33 15.88 -12.64
C TYR A 50 2.47 14.63 -12.48
N VAL A 51 2.49 13.74 -13.47
CA VAL A 51 1.72 12.50 -13.44
C VAL A 51 2.50 11.44 -12.69
N ILE A 52 2.00 11.07 -11.51
CA ILE A 52 2.56 10.05 -10.63
C ILE A 52 2.12 8.68 -11.13
N ARG A 53 3.08 7.80 -11.40
CA ARG A 53 2.84 6.44 -11.91
C ARG A 53 3.69 5.44 -11.14
N ARG A 54 3.27 4.18 -11.16
CA ARG A 54 4.03 3.07 -10.57
C ARG A 54 4.09 1.88 -11.51
N ARG A 55 5.30 1.34 -11.69
CA ARG A 55 5.57 0.16 -12.54
C ARG A 55 5.16 -1.15 -11.88
N ASP A 56 5.36 -1.27 -10.57
CA ASP A 56 5.16 -2.53 -9.85
C ASP A 56 3.67 -2.83 -9.71
N ALA A 57 3.19 -3.83 -10.45
CA ALA A 57 1.76 -4.06 -10.61
C ALA A 57 1.09 -4.74 -9.41
N TYR A 58 1.82 -5.58 -8.67
CA TYR A 58 1.30 -6.42 -7.57
C TYR A 58 1.50 -5.83 -6.17
N CYS A 59 1.72 -4.53 -6.08
CA CYS A 59 2.00 -3.89 -4.81
C CYS A 59 0.74 -3.54 -4.04
N GLY A 60 0.79 -3.75 -2.72
CA GLY A 60 -0.31 -3.40 -1.81
C GLY A 60 -0.59 -1.90 -1.78
N ILE A 61 -1.82 -1.54 -1.42
CA ILE A 61 -2.34 -0.17 -1.48
C ILE A 61 -1.53 0.79 -0.63
N PHE A 62 -1.01 0.38 0.54
CA PHE A 62 -0.18 1.25 1.37
C PHE A 62 1.24 1.44 0.83
N SER A 63 1.76 0.49 0.06
CA SER A 63 2.99 0.72 -0.69
C SER A 63 2.75 1.76 -1.79
N ILE A 64 1.59 1.72 -2.48
CA ILE A 64 1.19 2.74 -3.45
C ILE A 64 0.99 4.10 -2.75
N TYR A 65 0.32 4.12 -1.61
CA TYR A 65 0.05 5.30 -0.81
C TYR A 65 1.35 6.03 -0.42
N MET A 66 2.31 5.34 0.19
CA MET A 66 3.57 5.96 0.63
C MET A 66 4.45 6.40 -0.54
N THR A 67 4.52 5.59 -1.61
CA THR A 67 5.30 5.98 -2.81
C THR A 67 4.68 7.18 -3.50
N THR A 68 3.35 7.27 -3.52
CA THR A 68 2.61 8.44 -4.01
C THR A 68 2.87 9.66 -3.13
N LEU A 69 2.92 9.50 -1.80
CA LEU A 69 3.25 10.58 -0.87
C LEU A 69 4.63 11.19 -1.17
N ALA A 70 5.65 10.35 -1.33
CA ALA A 70 7.00 10.79 -1.68
C ALA A 70 7.04 11.53 -3.04
N ARG A 71 6.28 11.04 -4.05
CA ARG A 71 6.16 11.73 -5.34
C ARG A 71 5.41 13.05 -5.26
N ILE A 72 4.40 13.15 -4.40
CA ILE A 72 3.69 14.40 -4.13
C ILE A 72 4.67 15.42 -3.53
N ASP A 73 5.46 15.02 -2.54
CA ASP A 73 6.51 15.86 -1.94
C ASP A 73 7.49 16.40 -3.00
N GLU A 74 8.05 15.51 -3.83
CA GLU A 74 8.94 15.86 -4.94
C GLU A 74 8.28 16.85 -5.91
N ALA A 75 7.04 16.57 -6.34
CA ALA A 75 6.32 17.41 -7.28
C ALA A 75 6.08 18.82 -6.71
N LEU A 76 5.64 18.92 -5.45
CA LEU A 76 5.35 20.19 -4.79
C LEU A 76 6.62 21.03 -4.59
N LYS A 77 7.74 20.41 -4.21
CA LYS A 77 9.05 21.10 -4.08
C LYS A 77 9.53 21.71 -5.39
N ASN A 78 9.11 21.15 -6.53
CA ASN A 78 9.40 21.68 -7.87
C ASN A 78 8.30 22.61 -8.40
N GLY A 79 7.27 22.92 -7.61
CA GLY A 79 6.16 23.77 -8.02
C GLY A 79 5.18 23.12 -9.01
N PHE A 80 5.16 21.79 -9.07
CA PHE A 80 4.27 21.03 -9.95
C PHE A 80 2.98 20.62 -9.24
N ILE A 81 1.92 20.39 -10.03
CA ILE A 81 0.62 19.89 -9.56
C ILE A 81 0.59 18.37 -9.75
N PRO A 82 0.63 17.56 -8.67
CA PRO A 82 0.59 16.11 -8.79
C PRO A 82 -0.79 15.58 -9.23
N VAL A 83 -0.79 14.60 -10.12
CA VAL A 83 -1.97 13.85 -10.58
C VAL A 83 -1.62 12.37 -10.60
N VAL A 84 -2.38 11.54 -9.89
CA VAL A 84 -2.08 10.10 -9.76
C VAL A 84 -2.71 9.31 -10.90
N ASP A 85 -1.91 8.49 -11.57
CA ASP A 85 -2.33 7.62 -12.67
C ASP A 85 -2.20 6.14 -12.29
N MET A 86 -3.33 5.55 -11.93
CA MET A 86 -3.54 4.11 -11.89
C MET A 86 -4.54 3.67 -12.98
N GLN A 87 -4.64 4.41 -14.08
CA GLN A 87 -5.56 4.17 -15.21
C GLN A 87 -4.85 3.52 -16.40
N ASN A 88 -3.67 4.04 -16.76
CA ASN A 88 -3.05 3.73 -18.06
C ASN A 88 -2.12 2.50 -18.04
N SER A 89 -1.94 1.87 -16.88
CA SER A 89 -1.10 0.68 -16.70
C SER A 89 -1.78 -0.33 -15.80
N PHE A 90 -1.47 -1.60 -16.01
CA PHE A 90 -1.96 -2.66 -15.13
C PHE A 90 -1.48 -2.45 -13.70
N ASN A 91 -2.41 -2.59 -12.77
CA ASN A 91 -2.19 -2.66 -11.34
C ASN A 91 -3.25 -3.62 -10.77
N ILE A 92 -2.96 -4.27 -9.65
CA ILE A 92 -3.87 -5.30 -9.09
C ILE A 92 -5.27 -4.78 -8.79
N TYR A 93 -5.44 -3.48 -8.53
CA TYR A 93 -6.73 -2.87 -8.19
C TYR A 93 -7.59 -2.50 -9.40
N LEU A 94 -7.08 -2.65 -10.64
CA LEU A 94 -7.79 -2.30 -11.86
C LEU A 94 -8.06 -3.54 -12.72
N ASN A 95 -9.35 -3.81 -13.00
CA ASN A 95 -9.73 -4.86 -13.94
C ASN A 95 -9.12 -4.58 -15.33
N LYS A 96 -8.52 -5.59 -15.96
CA LYS A 96 -7.87 -5.47 -17.28
C LYS A 96 -8.76 -4.83 -18.35
N LYS A 97 -10.09 -5.05 -18.31
CA LYS A 97 -11.06 -4.46 -19.26
C LYS A 97 -11.26 -2.95 -19.08
N LYS A 98 -10.85 -2.40 -17.94
CA LYS A 98 -10.99 -0.99 -17.53
C LYS A 98 -9.68 -0.19 -17.68
N ILE A 99 -8.58 -0.84 -18.06
CA ILE A 99 -7.30 -0.15 -18.36
C ILE A 99 -7.54 0.90 -19.45
N GLY A 100 -7.07 2.11 -19.21
CA GLY A 100 -7.25 3.28 -20.06
C GLY A 100 -8.61 3.97 -19.92
N LYS A 101 -9.54 3.43 -19.12
CA LYS A 101 -10.91 3.97 -18.96
C LYS A 101 -11.21 4.50 -17.57
N GLU A 102 -10.78 3.78 -16.54
CA GLU A 102 -11.02 4.15 -15.14
C GLU A 102 -9.71 4.24 -14.37
N ASN A 103 -9.62 5.17 -13.44
CA ASN A 103 -8.47 5.35 -12.58
C ASN A 103 -8.69 4.69 -11.22
N ALA A 104 -7.99 3.57 -10.96
CA ALA A 104 -8.19 2.82 -9.72
C ALA A 104 -7.79 3.60 -8.45
N TRP A 105 -6.99 4.66 -8.56
CA TRP A 105 -6.72 5.58 -7.45
C TRP A 105 -8.02 6.20 -6.93
N GLU A 106 -8.86 6.65 -7.84
CA GLU A 106 -10.10 7.40 -7.56
C GLU A 106 -11.21 6.50 -7.00
N TYR A 107 -11.02 5.18 -7.01
CA TYR A 107 -11.89 4.24 -6.29
C TYR A 107 -11.80 4.41 -4.77
N TYR A 108 -10.67 4.89 -4.25
CA TYR A 108 -10.40 4.96 -2.81
C TYR A 108 -10.04 6.37 -2.33
N PHE A 109 -9.34 7.14 -3.16
CA PHE A 109 -8.76 8.42 -2.78
C PHE A 109 -9.23 9.53 -3.72
N GLU A 110 -9.18 10.76 -3.25
CA GLU A 110 -9.31 11.94 -4.09
C GLU A 110 -7.98 12.22 -4.82
N GLN A 111 -8.03 12.93 -5.95
CA GLN A 111 -6.81 13.43 -6.59
C GLN A 111 -6.17 14.51 -5.70
N PRO A 112 -4.83 14.53 -5.53
CA PRO A 112 -4.16 15.35 -4.51
C PRO A 112 -4.50 16.83 -4.53
N MET A 113 -4.71 17.39 -5.73
CA MET A 113 -5.07 18.80 -5.91
C MET A 113 -6.35 18.96 -6.76
N GLY A 114 -7.20 17.94 -6.80
CA GLY A 114 -8.49 17.98 -7.49
C GLY A 114 -8.45 17.93 -9.02
N TYR A 115 -7.29 17.68 -9.65
CA TYR A 115 -7.18 17.47 -11.09
C TYR A 115 -7.13 15.98 -11.42
N THR A 116 -8.01 15.55 -12.31
CA THR A 116 -8.02 14.19 -12.87
C THR A 116 -7.14 14.09 -14.13
N LEU A 117 -6.90 12.87 -14.59
CA LEU A 117 -6.24 12.65 -15.90
C LEU A 117 -7.04 13.27 -17.06
N SER A 118 -8.37 13.34 -16.94
CA SER A 118 -9.23 13.94 -17.94
C SER A 118 -9.05 15.46 -18.01
N ASP A 119 -8.83 16.12 -16.88
CA ASP A 119 -8.64 17.58 -16.81
C ASP A 119 -7.33 18.04 -17.46
N ILE A 120 -6.32 17.16 -17.48
CA ILE A 120 -4.98 17.48 -17.98
C ILE A 120 -4.73 16.99 -19.41
N ASN A 121 -5.67 16.27 -20.03
CA ASN A 121 -5.49 15.65 -21.35
C ASN A 121 -5.36 16.63 -22.53
N LYS A 122 -5.53 17.94 -22.29
CA LYS A 122 -5.31 19.03 -23.23
C LYS A 122 -4.40 20.13 -22.65
N SER A 123 -3.71 19.83 -21.54
CA SER A 123 -2.81 20.77 -20.88
C SER A 123 -1.51 20.98 -21.66
N LYS A 124 -0.96 22.19 -21.54
CA LYS A 124 0.30 22.55 -22.19
C LYS A 124 1.49 21.83 -21.56
N ASN A 125 1.67 21.90 -20.24
CA ASN A 125 2.88 21.37 -19.61
C ASN A 125 2.52 20.17 -18.73
N VAL A 126 2.82 18.95 -19.21
CA VAL A 126 2.62 17.72 -18.45
C VAL A 126 3.93 16.93 -18.41
N ILE A 127 4.44 16.71 -17.20
CA ILE A 127 5.55 15.80 -16.94
C ILE A 127 4.92 14.45 -16.60
N ILE A 128 5.17 13.45 -17.44
CA ILE A 128 4.79 12.08 -17.19
C ILE A 128 5.91 11.46 -16.36
N GLY A 129 5.72 11.35 -15.04
CA GLY A 129 6.74 10.93 -14.09
C GLY A 129 7.23 9.50 -14.31
N SER A 130 8.42 9.21 -13.80
CA SER A 130 8.99 7.85 -13.83
C SER A 130 8.10 6.85 -13.08
N GLY A 131 8.02 5.61 -13.58
CA GLY A 131 7.33 4.52 -12.88
C GLY A 131 8.11 3.88 -11.74
N ALA A 132 9.36 4.32 -11.52
CA ALA A 132 10.21 3.78 -10.46
C ALA A 132 9.71 4.18 -9.07
N VAL A 133 10.00 3.34 -8.08
CA VAL A 133 9.86 3.71 -6.66
C VAL A 133 10.78 4.91 -6.40
N PRO A 134 10.26 6.04 -5.86
CA PRO A 134 11.09 7.20 -5.52
C PRO A 134 12.04 6.88 -4.37
N GLN A 135 12.93 7.83 -4.05
CA GLN A 135 13.56 7.82 -2.74
C GLN A 135 12.47 7.98 -1.68
N MET A 136 12.36 6.99 -0.79
CA MET A 136 11.36 7.00 0.26
C MET A 136 11.89 7.75 1.48
N PHE A 137 10.97 8.37 2.23
CA PHE A 137 11.27 8.80 3.60
C PHE A 137 11.63 7.59 4.48
N PRO A 138 12.22 7.76 5.68
CA PRO A 138 12.66 6.67 6.55
C PRO A 138 11.51 5.83 7.17
N TYR A 139 10.57 5.34 6.36
CA TYR A 139 9.36 4.63 6.78
C TYR A 139 9.61 3.27 7.46
N LEU A 140 10.85 2.78 7.45
CA LEU A 140 11.27 1.56 8.14
C LEU A 140 12.01 1.84 9.46
N ASP A 141 12.34 3.10 9.74
CA ASP A 141 13.01 3.51 10.97
C ASP A 141 11.96 3.78 12.05
N VAL A 142 11.95 2.94 13.09
CA VAL A 142 10.99 3.05 14.19
C VAL A 142 11.18 4.36 14.98
N SER A 143 12.41 4.85 15.14
CA SER A 143 12.67 6.12 15.81
C SER A 143 12.12 7.31 15.02
N PHE A 144 12.22 7.26 13.69
CA PHE A 144 11.55 8.21 12.81
C PHE A 144 10.02 8.12 12.95
N LEU A 145 9.43 6.93 12.88
CA LEU A 145 7.98 6.72 12.98
C LEU A 145 7.38 7.13 14.33
N LEU A 146 8.15 6.99 15.42
CA LEU A 146 7.79 7.46 16.76
C LEU A 146 7.96 8.99 16.92
N GLY A 147 8.33 9.70 15.85
CA GLY A 147 8.49 11.15 15.86
C GLY A 147 9.74 11.65 16.59
N LYS A 148 10.70 10.77 16.93
CA LYS A 148 11.89 11.17 17.72
C LYS A 148 12.80 12.16 16.97
N THR A 149 12.76 12.18 15.64
CA THR A 149 13.50 13.15 14.82
C THR A 149 12.70 14.40 14.47
N GLY A 150 11.38 14.42 14.73
CA GLY A 150 10.45 15.50 14.36
C GLY A 150 9.98 15.47 12.90
N ASP A 151 10.72 14.79 11.99
CA ASP A 151 10.42 14.80 10.56
C ASP A 151 9.14 14.05 10.18
N PHE A 152 8.67 13.11 11.00
CA PHE A 152 7.46 12.33 10.70
C PHE A 152 6.20 13.21 10.64
N GLU A 153 6.13 14.26 11.46
CA GLU A 153 4.99 15.19 11.45
C GLU A 153 4.86 15.95 10.13
N TYR A 154 5.97 16.23 9.45
CA TYR A 154 5.94 16.78 8.09
C TYR A 154 5.21 15.84 7.12
N TRP A 155 5.58 14.56 7.13
CA TRP A 155 4.98 13.55 6.26
C TRP A 155 3.52 13.27 6.59
N LYS A 156 3.17 13.25 7.88
CA LYS A 156 1.80 13.13 8.37
C LYS A 156 0.93 14.30 7.88
N ALA A 157 1.41 15.54 8.06
CA ALA A 157 0.71 16.73 7.58
C ALA A 157 0.55 16.74 6.05
N LEU A 158 1.57 16.30 5.32
CA LEU A 158 1.53 16.17 3.87
C LEU A 158 0.48 15.14 3.42
N ALA A 159 0.46 13.96 4.07
CA ALA A 159 -0.50 12.90 3.79
C ALA A 159 -1.93 13.36 4.06
N LYS A 160 -2.19 13.96 5.23
CA LYS A 160 -3.51 14.50 5.60
C LYS A 160 -4.03 15.51 4.58
N LYS A 161 -3.15 16.33 4.00
CA LYS A 161 -3.52 17.36 3.01
C LYS A 161 -3.78 16.80 1.62
N TYR A 162 -2.95 15.88 1.14
CA TYR A 162 -2.89 15.50 -0.28
C TYR A 162 -3.29 14.06 -0.59
N LEU A 163 -3.43 13.19 0.39
CA LEU A 163 -3.86 11.79 0.22
C LEU A 163 -5.21 11.53 0.87
N ARG A 164 -6.18 12.40 0.59
CA ARG A 164 -7.52 12.31 1.17
C ARG A 164 -8.27 11.10 0.63
N ILE A 165 -8.89 10.37 1.54
CA ILE A 165 -9.79 9.26 1.22
C ILE A 165 -11.11 9.85 0.73
N ASN A 166 -11.72 9.25 -0.30
CA ASN A 166 -12.98 9.74 -0.84
C ASN A 166 -14.14 9.47 0.13
N ASP A 167 -15.25 10.20 -0.04
CA ASP A 167 -16.38 10.14 0.89
C ASP A 167 -17.03 8.76 0.94
N LYS A 168 -17.10 8.06 -0.20
CA LYS A 168 -17.63 6.68 -0.25
C LYS A 168 -16.86 5.73 0.68
N VAL A 169 -15.53 5.80 0.68
CA VAL A 169 -14.71 4.95 1.55
C VAL A 169 -14.77 5.41 3.00
N LYS A 170 -14.82 6.72 3.27
CA LYS A 170 -15.01 7.25 4.63
C LYS A 170 -16.32 6.77 5.23
N GLU A 171 -17.43 6.92 4.51
CA GLU A 171 -18.76 6.48 4.95
C GLU A 171 -18.80 4.96 5.20
N TYR A 172 -18.17 4.18 4.32
CA TYR A 172 -18.06 2.74 4.49
C TYR A 172 -17.25 2.38 5.74
N ALA A 173 -16.07 2.98 5.94
CA ALA A 173 -15.23 2.70 7.10
C ALA A 173 -15.89 3.13 8.41
N GLU A 174 -16.59 4.26 8.44
CA GLU A 174 -17.37 4.69 9.60
C GLU A 174 -18.53 3.73 9.92
N LYS A 175 -19.22 3.22 8.90
CA LYS A 175 -20.25 2.20 9.10
C LYS A 175 -19.66 0.93 9.73
N GLU A 176 -18.52 0.47 9.22
CA GLU A 176 -17.83 -0.71 9.76
C GLU A 176 -17.30 -0.48 11.18
N ARG A 177 -16.81 0.73 11.48
CA ARG A 177 -16.41 1.12 12.84
C ARG A 177 -17.57 0.99 13.81
N ASN A 178 -18.72 1.57 13.47
CA ASN A 178 -19.92 1.52 14.31
C ASN A 178 -20.54 0.12 14.40
N ARG A 179 -20.25 -0.77 13.44
CA ARG A 179 -20.64 -2.18 13.51
C ARG A 179 -19.78 -2.95 14.51
N LEU A 180 -18.48 -2.70 14.52
CA LEU A 180 -17.52 -3.45 15.33
C LEU A 180 -17.38 -2.92 16.75
N PHE A 181 -17.50 -1.61 16.92
CA PHE A 181 -17.16 -0.94 18.16
C PHE A 181 -18.24 0.02 18.63
N SER A 182 -18.41 0.09 19.94
CA SER A 182 -19.21 1.14 20.59
C SER A 182 -18.38 2.40 20.80
N LYS A 183 -19.03 3.56 20.87
CA LYS A 183 -18.33 4.86 21.00
C LYS A 183 -17.48 5.00 22.26
N ASP A 184 -17.86 4.31 23.33
CA ASP A 184 -17.20 4.38 24.64
C ASP A 184 -16.12 3.30 24.83
N GLU A 185 -15.84 2.49 23.81
CA GLU A 185 -14.80 1.47 23.88
C GLU A 185 -13.41 2.08 23.76
N LYS A 186 -12.50 1.57 24.61
CA LYS A 186 -11.08 1.90 24.58
C LYS A 186 -10.34 0.75 23.94
N ILE A 187 -9.92 0.96 22.70
CA ILE A 187 -9.49 -0.11 21.80
C ILE A 187 -7.97 -0.10 21.68
N LEU A 188 -7.37 -1.26 21.94
CA LEU A 188 -5.99 -1.56 21.55
C LEU A 188 -5.99 -2.17 20.15
N GLY A 189 -5.50 -1.43 19.16
CA GLY A 189 -5.20 -1.96 17.84
C GLY A 189 -3.93 -2.82 17.90
N VAL A 190 -3.95 -3.99 17.28
CA VAL A 190 -2.80 -4.88 17.18
C VAL A 190 -2.55 -5.22 15.71
N LYS A 191 -1.37 -4.89 15.18
CA LYS A 191 -0.97 -5.24 13.81
C LYS A 191 0.28 -6.09 13.80
N CYS A 192 0.14 -7.34 13.37
CA CYS A 192 1.25 -8.21 13.00
C CYS A 192 1.08 -8.72 11.58
N ARG A 193 2.19 -9.20 11.01
CA ARG A 193 2.23 -9.86 9.72
C ARG A 193 2.94 -11.19 9.89
N GLY A 194 2.33 -12.27 9.43
CA GLY A 194 2.92 -13.59 9.42
C GLY A 194 3.33 -13.97 8.01
N THR A 195 2.95 -15.18 7.60
CA THR A 195 3.00 -15.64 6.19
C THR A 195 4.34 -15.37 5.49
N ASP A 196 4.36 -14.55 4.43
CA ASP A 196 5.54 -14.28 3.60
C ASP A 196 6.68 -13.62 4.40
N TYR A 197 6.37 -12.80 5.41
CA TYR A 197 7.41 -12.13 6.20
C TYR A 197 8.19 -13.10 7.08
N ILE A 198 7.53 -14.11 7.63
CA ILE A 198 8.16 -15.11 8.51
C ILE A 198 8.73 -16.27 7.70
N LYS A 199 8.05 -16.71 6.64
CA LYS A 199 8.44 -17.89 5.85
C LYS A 199 9.53 -17.58 4.82
N GLU A 200 9.50 -16.41 4.19
CA GLU A 200 10.45 -16.05 3.12
C GLU A 200 11.57 -15.13 3.58
N CYS A 201 11.44 -14.50 4.76
CA CYS A 201 12.40 -13.52 5.31
C CYS A 201 12.88 -12.52 4.24
N PRO A 202 11.96 -11.78 3.58
CA PRO A 202 12.30 -11.04 2.39
C PRO A 202 13.29 -9.92 2.73
N LYS A 203 14.46 -9.94 2.07
CA LYS A 203 15.53 -8.94 2.28
C LYS A 203 14.99 -7.51 2.30
N ASN A 204 15.53 -6.68 3.20
CA ASN A 204 15.14 -5.28 3.40
C ASN A 204 13.69 -5.09 3.93
N HIS A 205 13.10 -6.10 4.56
CA HIS A 205 11.81 -5.97 5.26
C HIS A 205 12.00 -6.08 6.78
N PRO A 206 11.20 -5.36 7.59
CA PRO A 206 11.30 -5.45 9.05
C PRO A 206 10.94 -6.84 9.57
N ILE A 207 11.74 -7.30 10.51
CA ILE A 207 11.49 -8.54 11.25
C ILE A 207 10.21 -8.35 12.08
N GLN A 208 9.27 -9.29 11.94
CA GLN A 208 8.00 -9.25 12.65
C GLN A 208 8.13 -9.94 14.02
N PRO A 209 7.43 -9.45 15.07
CA PRO A 209 7.47 -10.06 16.39
C PRO A 209 6.89 -11.47 16.36
N GLY A 210 7.45 -12.39 17.14
CA GLY A 210 6.85 -13.70 17.35
C GLY A 210 5.52 -13.61 18.09
N ILE A 211 4.70 -14.67 17.97
CA ILE A 211 3.35 -14.76 18.58
C ILE A 211 3.38 -14.43 20.09
N LEU A 212 4.32 -15.01 20.84
CA LEU A 212 4.40 -14.79 22.29
C LEU A 212 4.81 -13.35 22.65
N GLU A 213 5.73 -12.76 21.88
CA GLU A 213 6.22 -11.39 22.13
C GLU A 213 5.08 -10.39 21.97
N ILE A 214 4.33 -10.47 20.87
CA ILE A 214 3.22 -9.55 20.62
C ILE A 214 2.05 -9.78 21.57
N ILE A 215 1.77 -11.02 21.98
CA ILE A 215 0.73 -11.30 22.99
C ILE A 215 1.09 -10.68 24.34
N ASN A 216 2.32 -10.88 24.81
CA ASN A 216 2.76 -10.35 26.10
C ASN A 216 2.71 -8.83 26.12
N GLU A 217 3.17 -8.20 25.03
CA GLU A 217 3.16 -6.75 24.90
C GLU A 217 1.74 -6.19 24.80
N SER A 218 0.86 -6.87 24.05
CA SER A 218 -0.56 -6.51 23.97
C SER A 218 -1.25 -6.62 25.33
N GLU A 219 -0.96 -7.68 26.11
CA GLU A 219 -1.52 -7.83 27.46
C GLU A 219 -1.05 -6.72 28.42
N ARG A 220 0.23 -6.33 28.34
CA ARG A 220 0.78 -5.23 29.12
C ARG A 220 0.05 -3.93 28.82
N ILE A 221 -0.03 -3.55 27.54
CA ILE A 221 -0.67 -2.30 27.10
C ILE A 221 -2.16 -2.30 27.44
N PHE A 222 -2.85 -3.43 27.19
CA PHE A 222 -4.27 -3.57 27.48
C PHE A 222 -4.59 -3.26 28.94
N LYS A 223 -3.77 -3.75 29.89
CA LYS A 223 -3.92 -3.49 31.32
C LYS A 223 -3.50 -2.07 31.72
N GLU A 224 -2.31 -1.64 31.30
CA GLU A 224 -1.72 -0.36 31.70
C GLU A 224 -2.56 0.84 31.24
N TYR A 225 -3.12 0.75 30.03
CA TYR A 225 -3.93 1.79 29.44
C TYR A 225 -5.44 1.53 29.59
N ASN A 226 -5.86 0.55 30.39
CA ASN A 226 -7.27 0.25 30.66
C ASN A 226 -8.12 0.07 29.39
N CYS A 227 -7.56 -0.60 28.37
CA CYS A 227 -8.32 -0.96 27.18
C CYS A 227 -9.38 -2.00 27.53
N ASN A 228 -10.51 -1.99 26.83
CA ASN A 228 -11.59 -2.97 27.02
C ASN A 228 -11.88 -3.80 25.76
N LYS A 229 -11.25 -3.46 24.62
CA LYS A 229 -11.26 -4.25 23.38
C LYS A 229 -9.87 -4.33 22.76
N ILE A 230 -9.62 -5.43 22.06
CA ILE A 230 -8.44 -5.63 21.22
C ILE A 230 -8.90 -5.82 19.79
N PHE A 231 -8.47 -4.93 18.89
CA PHE A 231 -8.70 -5.08 17.46
C PHE A 231 -7.48 -5.70 16.79
N LEU A 232 -7.57 -6.99 16.47
CA LEU A 232 -6.46 -7.72 15.84
C LEU A 232 -6.54 -7.64 14.32
N VAL A 233 -5.42 -7.26 13.71
CA VAL A 233 -5.23 -7.24 12.27
C VAL A 233 -4.04 -8.11 11.91
N THR A 234 -4.33 -9.30 11.39
CA THR A 234 -3.34 -10.26 10.90
C THR A 234 -3.95 -11.03 9.72
N GLU A 235 -3.14 -11.37 8.73
CA GLU A 235 -3.52 -12.32 7.68
C GLU A 235 -3.18 -13.77 8.03
N ASP A 236 -2.53 -13.98 9.19
CA ASP A 236 -1.99 -15.26 9.64
C ASP A 236 -2.86 -15.90 10.73
N ARG A 237 -3.27 -17.15 10.46
CA ARG A 237 -4.17 -17.93 11.31
C ARG A 237 -3.57 -18.29 12.67
N GLU A 238 -2.26 -18.56 12.74
CA GLU A 238 -1.61 -18.97 13.99
C GLU A 238 -1.62 -17.82 15.01
N TYR A 239 -1.41 -16.58 14.53
CA TYR A 239 -1.57 -15.39 15.35
C TYR A 239 -2.99 -15.25 15.86
N TYR A 240 -3.99 -15.38 14.98
CA TYR A 240 -5.39 -15.29 15.39
C TYR A 240 -5.75 -16.31 16.47
N GLU A 241 -5.43 -17.59 16.26
CA GLU A 241 -5.78 -18.66 17.20
C GLU A 241 -5.13 -18.44 18.57
N ALA A 242 -3.88 -17.95 18.59
CA ALA A 242 -3.18 -17.62 19.83
C ALA A 242 -3.80 -16.41 20.56
N PHE A 243 -4.18 -15.36 19.83
CA PHE A 243 -4.90 -14.21 20.40
C PHE A 243 -6.30 -14.60 20.90
N GLN A 244 -7.04 -15.39 20.13
CA GLN A 244 -8.37 -15.86 20.52
C GLN A 244 -8.31 -16.68 21.80
N LYS A 245 -7.32 -17.57 21.92
CA LYS A 245 -7.07 -18.35 23.15
C LYS A 245 -6.77 -17.47 24.37
N LYS A 246 -6.05 -16.35 24.18
CA LYS A 246 -5.60 -15.48 25.27
C LYS A 246 -6.63 -14.43 25.69
N PHE A 247 -7.29 -13.80 24.71
CA PHE A 247 -8.12 -12.60 24.92
C PHE A 247 -9.62 -12.87 24.74
N GLY A 248 -10.02 -13.97 24.09
CA GLY A 248 -11.40 -14.43 24.04
C GLY A 248 -12.41 -13.34 23.66
N GLU A 249 -13.33 -13.03 24.58
CA GLU A 249 -14.48 -12.13 24.36
C GLU A 249 -14.12 -10.66 24.09
N VAL A 250 -12.91 -10.22 24.48
CA VAL A 250 -12.47 -8.84 24.20
C VAL A 250 -11.75 -8.71 22.86
N LEU A 251 -11.46 -9.84 22.18
CA LEU A 251 -10.86 -9.83 20.85
C LEU A 251 -11.91 -9.52 19.78
N VAL A 252 -11.59 -8.58 18.90
CA VAL A 252 -12.36 -8.21 17.74
C VAL A 252 -11.48 -8.37 16.52
N ILE A 253 -12.01 -9.04 15.50
CA ILE A 253 -11.44 -9.11 14.15
C ILE A 253 -12.41 -8.46 13.18
N TYR A 254 -11.90 -7.89 12.10
CA TYR A 254 -12.76 -7.31 11.07
C TYR A 254 -13.44 -8.42 10.25
N GLU A 255 -12.64 -9.39 9.81
CA GLU A 255 -13.06 -10.58 9.07
C GLU A 255 -12.14 -11.77 9.43
N ASP A 256 -12.64 -12.98 9.21
CA ASP A 256 -11.98 -14.27 9.48
C ASP A 256 -11.36 -14.88 8.20
N ASP A 257 -10.93 -14.02 7.27
CA ASP A 257 -10.36 -14.41 5.98
C ASP A 257 -8.83 -14.53 6.10
N PHE A 258 -8.34 -15.71 6.47
CA PHE A 258 -6.90 -16.00 6.53
C PHE A 258 -6.35 -16.41 5.17
N VAL A 259 -5.12 -15.99 4.88
CA VAL A 259 -4.46 -16.31 3.61
C VAL A 259 -3.83 -17.70 3.69
N ASP A 260 -4.27 -18.62 2.82
CA ASP A 260 -3.54 -19.87 2.56
C ASP A 260 -2.27 -19.55 1.75
N TYR A 261 -1.21 -19.19 2.48
CA TYR A 261 0.07 -18.81 1.91
C TYR A 261 0.92 -20.05 1.56
N LYS A 262 1.27 -20.18 0.28
CA LYS A 262 2.16 -21.23 -0.24
C LYS A 262 3.56 -20.70 -0.52
N GLU A 263 3.68 -19.76 -1.45
CA GLU A 263 4.96 -19.17 -1.88
C GLU A 263 4.74 -17.79 -2.53
N GLY A 264 5.79 -16.97 -2.57
CA GLY A 264 5.79 -15.65 -3.23
C GLY A 264 5.31 -14.50 -2.34
N SER A 265 4.72 -13.46 -2.93
CA SER A 265 4.17 -12.34 -2.15
C SER A 265 2.68 -12.55 -1.87
N VAL A 266 2.24 -12.14 -0.67
CA VAL A 266 0.80 -12.17 -0.32
C VAL A 266 -0.04 -11.39 -1.32
N GLY A 267 0.45 -10.27 -1.87
CA GLY A 267 -0.27 -9.49 -2.88
C GLY A 267 -0.53 -10.26 -4.18
N LYS A 268 0.39 -11.14 -4.59
CA LYS A 268 0.19 -12.00 -5.76
C LYS A 268 -0.77 -13.15 -5.44
N ALA A 269 -0.61 -13.79 -4.27
CA ALA A 269 -1.53 -14.84 -3.82
C ALA A 269 -2.98 -14.33 -3.74
N LEU A 270 -3.19 -13.15 -3.15
CA LEU A 270 -4.49 -12.49 -3.09
C LEU A 270 -5.07 -12.20 -4.48
N TYR A 271 -4.25 -11.72 -5.41
CA TYR A 271 -4.70 -11.49 -6.79
C TYR A 271 -5.14 -12.77 -7.51
N GLU A 272 -4.48 -13.90 -7.24
CA GLU A 272 -4.81 -15.18 -7.84
C GLU A 272 -6.04 -15.84 -7.21
N GLN A 273 -6.30 -15.57 -5.93
CA GLN A 273 -7.40 -16.15 -5.17
C GLN A 273 -8.68 -15.30 -5.20
N SER A 274 -8.54 -13.96 -5.24
CA SER A 274 -9.67 -13.04 -5.14
C SER A 274 -10.40 -12.89 -6.47
N LYS A 275 -11.74 -12.82 -6.38
CA LYS A 275 -12.61 -12.53 -7.52
C LYS A 275 -12.69 -11.02 -7.81
N ASN A 276 -12.40 -10.18 -6.83
CA ASN A 276 -12.54 -8.73 -6.95
C ASN A 276 -11.50 -7.96 -6.13
N MET A 277 -10.39 -7.61 -6.76
CA MET A 277 -9.33 -6.83 -6.11
C MET A 277 -9.71 -5.41 -5.70
N TYR A 278 -10.80 -4.85 -6.26
CA TYR A 278 -11.32 -3.59 -5.72
C TYR A 278 -11.82 -3.77 -4.29
N GLU A 279 -12.52 -4.87 -4.02
CA GLU A 279 -13.02 -5.18 -2.68
C GLU A 279 -11.86 -5.50 -1.73
N GLU A 280 -10.84 -6.25 -2.16
CA GLU A 280 -9.64 -6.48 -1.33
C GLU A 280 -8.92 -5.19 -0.95
N GLY A 281 -8.79 -4.25 -1.90
CA GLY A 281 -8.22 -2.94 -1.63
C GLY A 281 -9.06 -2.13 -0.63
N LEU A 282 -10.39 -2.16 -0.80
CA LEU A 282 -11.33 -1.48 0.10
C LEU A 282 -11.27 -2.07 1.50
N LYS A 283 -11.26 -3.41 1.63
CA LYS A 283 -11.14 -4.13 2.89
C LYS A 283 -9.84 -3.74 3.60
N TYR A 284 -8.70 -3.87 2.93
CA TYR A 284 -7.40 -3.59 3.55
C TYR A 284 -7.24 -2.12 3.97
N LEU A 285 -7.76 -1.18 3.16
CA LEU A 285 -7.83 0.24 3.51
C LEU A 285 -8.74 0.48 4.73
N THR A 286 -9.93 -0.13 4.75
CA THR A 286 -10.88 -0.02 5.86
C THR A 286 -10.29 -0.54 7.16
N THR A 287 -9.69 -1.74 7.14
CA THR A 287 -9.00 -2.32 8.30
C THR A 287 -7.91 -1.40 8.85
N THR A 288 -7.17 -0.72 7.96
CA THR A 288 -6.12 0.21 8.39
C THR A 288 -6.67 1.54 8.92
N LEU A 289 -7.83 2.00 8.42
CA LEU A 289 -8.54 3.14 8.99
C LEU A 289 -9.06 2.83 10.39
N LEU A 290 -9.62 1.64 10.59
CA LEU A 290 -10.05 1.16 11.91
C LEU A 290 -8.87 1.13 12.89
N LEU A 291 -7.71 0.60 12.45
CA LEU A 291 -6.47 0.66 13.23
C LEU A 291 -6.08 2.11 13.57
N SER A 292 -6.13 3.03 12.61
CA SER A 292 -5.75 4.44 12.83
C SER A 292 -6.64 5.17 13.84
N GLY A 293 -7.87 4.69 14.04
CA GLY A 293 -8.82 5.23 15.00
C GLY A 293 -8.88 4.47 16.33
N CYS A 294 -7.96 3.55 16.60
CA CYS A 294 -7.83 2.91 17.91
C CYS A 294 -7.21 3.89 18.93
N ASN A 295 -7.42 3.65 20.23
CA ASN A 295 -6.86 4.50 21.30
C ASN A 295 -5.38 4.19 21.52
N CYS A 296 -5.02 2.91 21.48
CA CYS A 296 -3.65 2.44 21.58
C CYS A 296 -3.29 1.60 20.36
N LEU A 297 -2.00 1.52 20.01
CA LEU A 297 -1.51 0.66 18.93
C LEU A 297 -0.28 -0.13 19.39
N CYS A 298 -0.29 -1.44 19.17
CA CYS A 298 0.86 -2.34 19.30
C CYS A 298 1.11 -3.01 17.94
N ALA A 299 2.22 -2.71 17.28
CA ALA A 299 2.41 -3.15 15.89
C ALA A 299 3.84 -3.52 15.51
N GLY A 300 3.98 -4.53 14.66
CA GLY A 300 5.17 -4.74 13.83
C GLY A 300 5.27 -3.67 12.75
N CYS A 301 6.49 -3.36 12.31
CA CYS A 301 6.70 -2.37 11.25
C CYS A 301 6.37 -2.98 9.87
N VAL A 302 5.26 -2.54 9.27
CA VAL A 302 4.86 -2.87 7.89
C VAL A 302 4.19 -1.66 7.22
N SER A 303 4.00 -1.69 5.90
CA SER A 303 3.38 -0.57 5.17
C SER A 303 2.00 -0.15 5.72
N ALA A 304 1.18 -1.10 6.19
CA ALA A 304 -0.11 -0.76 6.81
C ALA A 304 0.05 -0.06 8.17
N THR A 305 1.06 -0.42 8.96
CA THR A 305 1.40 0.28 10.21
C THR A 305 1.74 1.73 9.90
N VAL A 306 2.63 1.97 8.94
CA VAL A 306 2.98 3.34 8.50
C VAL A 306 1.73 4.08 7.99
N GLY A 307 0.88 3.41 7.21
CA GLY A 307 -0.41 3.93 6.78
C GLY A 307 -1.29 4.41 7.95
N ALA A 308 -1.45 3.57 8.97
CA ALA A 308 -2.22 3.91 10.17
C ALA A 308 -1.61 5.09 10.93
N LEU A 309 -0.28 5.15 11.06
CA LEU A 309 0.43 6.28 11.70
C LEU A 309 0.26 7.59 10.92
N LEU A 310 0.20 7.54 9.58
CA LEU A 310 -0.03 8.72 8.74
C LEU A 310 -1.50 9.19 8.79
N MET A 311 -2.45 8.28 9.06
CA MET A 311 -3.89 8.57 9.05
C MET A 311 -4.48 8.87 10.44
N THR A 312 -3.80 8.47 11.52
CA THR A 312 -4.32 8.64 12.89
C THR A 312 -4.33 10.11 13.31
N GLU A 313 -5.33 10.50 14.11
CA GLU A 313 -5.30 11.77 14.84
C GLU A 313 -4.40 11.71 16.09
N GLY A 314 -3.90 10.52 16.45
CA GLY A 314 -3.00 10.27 17.58
C GLY A 314 -3.43 9.05 18.37
N TYR A 315 -2.46 8.41 19.04
CA TYR A 315 -2.72 7.34 20.00
C TYR A 315 -2.39 7.85 21.40
N GLU A 316 -3.14 7.38 22.40
CA GLU A 316 -2.78 7.52 23.81
C GLU A 316 -1.49 6.75 24.12
N TYR A 317 -1.32 5.58 23.48
CA TYR A 317 -0.09 4.81 23.55
C TYR A 317 0.23 4.15 22.21
N LEU A 318 1.50 4.24 21.82
CA LEU A 318 2.02 3.64 20.60
C LEU A 318 3.25 2.80 20.95
N TYR A 319 3.19 1.51 20.62
CA TYR A 319 4.30 0.60 20.66
C TYR A 319 4.58 0.01 19.28
N LEU A 320 5.82 0.16 18.82
CA LEU A 320 6.30 -0.40 17.57
C LEU A 320 7.46 -1.35 17.85
N PHE A 321 7.40 -2.57 17.33
CA PHE A 321 8.50 -3.51 17.42
C PHE A 321 9.65 -3.06 16.50
N ASP A 322 10.85 -2.94 17.08
CA ASP A 322 12.10 -2.66 16.38
C ASP A 322 13.06 -3.85 16.52
N LEU A 323 12.82 -4.87 15.70
CA LEU A 323 13.57 -6.14 15.72
C LEU A 323 14.65 -6.20 14.62
N GLY A 324 14.89 -5.09 13.92
CA GLY A 324 15.77 -5.03 12.77
C GLY A 324 15.11 -5.42 11.44
N ILE A 325 15.94 -5.67 10.44
CA ILE A 325 15.57 -5.90 9.04
C ILE A 325 16.29 -7.17 8.54
N TYR A 326 15.62 -8.00 7.74
CA TYR A 326 16.22 -9.20 7.10
C TYR A 326 17.32 -8.88 6.08
#